data_AF-A0A819LAA4-F1
#
_entry.id   AF-A0A819LAA4-F1
#
_cell.length_a   1.000
_cell.length_b   1.000
_cell.length_c   1.000
_cell.angle_alpha   90.00
_cell.angle_beta   90.00
_cell.angle_gamma   90.00
#
_symmetry.space_group_name_H-M   'P 1'
#
loop_
_entity.id
_entity.type
_entity.pdbx_description
1 polymer ?
#
loop_
_entity_poly.entity_id
_entity_poly.type
_entity_poly.pdbx_seq_one_letter_code
_entity_poly.pdbx_strand_id
1 'polypeptide(L)'
;MNIPPFFPSLDLLTEWYFTYCVVNERTWNSVFEKKNNASIVSGVLDPHISDTNNEFNPHAIRYWLKFSDFCQWPHIIYFNSTDELVIKLMTTNLTQ
;
A
#
# COMPACT_ATOMS: atom_id res chain seq x y z
N MET A 1 3.62 22.19 -0.32
CA MET A 1 4.14 21.42 -1.48
C MET A 1 3.22 21.73 -2.64
N ASN A 2 3.69 22.40 -3.69
CA ASN A 2 2.87 22.81 -4.85
C ASN A 2 2.97 21.86 -6.06
N ILE A 3 3.70 20.75 -5.91
CA ILE A 3 3.76 19.70 -6.94
C ILE A 3 2.76 18.62 -6.51
N PRO A 4 1.75 18.27 -7.34
CA PRO A 4 0.80 17.22 -7.01
C PRO A 4 1.53 15.86 -6.95
N PRO A 5 1.55 15.18 -5.80
CA PRO A 5 2.08 13.84 -5.71
C PRO A 5 1.19 12.82 -6.44
N PHE A 6 1.81 11.82 -7.06
CA PHE A 6 1.13 10.68 -7.69
C PHE A 6 1.32 9.44 -6.84
N PHE A 7 0.27 8.67 -6.65
CA PHE A 7 0.31 7.47 -5.83
C PHE A 7 -0.53 6.36 -6.45
N PRO A 8 -0.13 5.09 -6.31
CA PRO A 8 -0.98 3.98 -6.73
C PRO A 8 -2.27 3.98 -5.93
N SER A 9 -3.35 3.48 -6.50
CA SER A 9 -4.55 3.18 -5.75
C SER A 9 -4.26 2.09 -4.71
N LEU A 10 -5.07 2.04 -3.66
CA LEU A 10 -4.96 1.02 -2.61
C LEU A 10 -4.91 -0.40 -3.19
N ASP A 11 -5.70 -0.67 -4.23
CA ASP A 11 -5.76 -1.99 -4.88
C ASP A 11 -4.46 -2.28 -5.63
N LEU A 12 -3.94 -1.32 -6.41
CA LEU A 12 -2.66 -1.47 -7.12
C LEU A 12 -1.49 -1.60 -6.14
N LEU A 13 -1.47 -0.81 -5.06
CA LEU A 13 -0.44 -0.90 -4.02
C LEU A 13 -0.48 -2.25 -3.31
N THR A 14 -1.69 -2.79 -3.06
CA THR A 14 -1.87 -4.13 -2.49
C THR A 14 -1.30 -5.19 -3.41
N GLU A 15 -1.59 -5.13 -4.70
CA GLU A 15 -1.06 -6.06 -5.71
C GLU A 15 0.47 -6.01 -5.79
N TRP A 16 1.03 -4.80 -5.87
CA TRP A 16 2.48 -4.59 -5.91
C TRP A 16 3.15 -5.06 -4.64
N TYR A 17 2.58 -4.79 -3.48
CA TYR A 17 3.12 -5.28 -2.21
C TYR A 17 3.07 -6.80 -2.14
N PHE A 18 1.94 -7.41 -2.50
CA PHE A 18 1.80 -8.85 -2.49
C PHE A 18 2.81 -9.54 -3.41
N THR A 19 3.09 -8.93 -4.57
CA THR A 19 3.99 -9.50 -5.60
C THR A 19 5.46 -9.21 -5.33
N TYR A 20 5.79 -7.97 -4.94
CA TYR A 20 7.16 -7.45 -4.92
C TYR A 20 7.60 -6.88 -3.57
N CYS A 21 6.76 -6.95 -2.52
CA CYS A 21 7.05 -6.41 -1.19
C CYS A 21 7.40 -4.90 -1.15
N VAL A 22 6.81 -4.07 -2.03
CA VAL A 22 7.20 -2.65 -2.21
C VAL A 22 7.09 -1.74 -0.96
N VAL A 23 6.54 -2.22 0.16
CA VAL A 23 6.39 -1.49 1.44
C VAL A 23 7.18 -2.22 2.53
N ASN A 24 8.50 -2.16 2.42
CA ASN A 24 9.45 -2.94 3.25
C ASN A 24 9.29 -2.71 4.77
N GLU A 25 8.73 -1.59 5.21
CA GLU A 25 8.55 -1.28 6.63
C GLU A 25 7.15 -1.60 7.17
N ARG A 26 6.30 -2.31 6.39
CA ARG A 26 4.98 -2.73 6.88
C ARG A 26 5.08 -3.74 8.04
N THR A 27 6.06 -4.65 7.97
CA THR A 27 6.42 -5.52 9.10
C THR A 27 7.93 -5.45 9.33
N TRP A 28 8.38 -5.74 10.55
CA TRP A 28 9.81 -5.78 10.86
C TRP A 28 10.57 -6.83 10.04
N ASN A 29 9.92 -7.93 9.66
CA ASN A 29 10.58 -8.97 8.88
C ASN A 29 10.63 -8.59 7.39
N SER A 30 9.67 -7.82 6.88
CA SER A 30 9.70 -7.28 5.51
C SER A 30 10.94 -6.40 5.27
N VAL A 31 11.49 -5.75 6.30
CA VAL A 31 12.74 -4.96 6.21
C VAL A 31 13.93 -5.82 5.74
N PHE A 32 13.90 -7.10 6.09
CA PHE A 32 14.93 -8.08 5.72
C PHE A 32 14.47 -8.99 4.58
N GLU A 33 13.53 -8.52 3.75
CA GLU A 33 12.95 -9.25 2.60
C GLU A 33 12.30 -10.60 2.98
N LYS A 34 11.82 -10.72 4.23
CA LYS A 34 11.15 -11.93 4.73
C LYS A 34 9.67 -11.65 4.96
N LYS A 35 8.83 -12.53 4.43
CA LYS A 35 7.38 -12.50 4.67
C LYS A 35 7.00 -13.29 5.92
N ASN A 36 6.10 -12.72 6.70
CA ASN A 36 5.43 -13.39 7.81
C ASN A 36 4.06 -13.95 7.41
N ASN A 37 3.68 -15.05 8.05
CA ASN A 37 2.33 -15.62 7.94
C ASN A 37 1.41 -15.22 9.10
N ALA A 38 1.98 -14.73 10.20
CA ALA A 38 1.23 -14.35 11.39
C ALA A 38 2.05 -13.45 12.32
N SER A 39 1.36 -12.88 13.30
CA SER A 39 1.92 -12.22 14.47
C SER A 39 2.64 -13.23 15.38
N ILE A 40 3.78 -12.82 15.96
CA ILE A 40 4.53 -13.64 16.94
C ILE A 40 3.78 -13.71 18.28
N VAL A 41 3.02 -12.67 18.61
CA VAL A 41 2.22 -12.59 19.83
C VAL A 41 0.85 -13.20 19.55
N SER A 42 0.38 -14.09 20.44
CA SER A 42 -0.99 -14.59 20.41
C SER A 42 -1.97 -13.44 20.68
N GLY A 43 -2.71 -13.05 19.65
CA GLY A 43 -3.71 -11.98 19.73
C GLY A 43 -5.13 -12.48 20.01
N VAL A 44 -6.06 -11.53 20.09
CA VAL A 44 -7.51 -11.85 20.02
C VAL A 44 -7.81 -12.24 18.57
N LEU A 45 -8.12 -13.52 18.37
CA LEU A 45 -8.50 -14.04 17.05
C LEU A 45 -9.98 -13.75 16.82
N ASP A 46 -10.28 -12.72 16.05
CA ASP A 46 -11.60 -12.53 15.46
C ASP A 46 -11.65 -13.28 14.12
N PRO A 47 -12.57 -14.25 13.93
CA PRO A 47 -12.66 -15.01 12.68
C PRO A 47 -12.99 -14.13 11.46
N HIS A 48 -13.49 -12.92 11.66
CA HIS A 48 -13.81 -11.97 10.60
C HIS A 48 -12.65 -11.01 10.27
N ILE A 49 -11.59 -10.98 11.09
CA ILE A 49 -10.45 -10.07 10.90
C ILE A 49 -9.19 -10.90 10.65
N SER A 50 -8.61 -10.73 9.47
CA SER A 50 -7.35 -11.39 9.12
C SER A 50 -6.20 -10.84 9.97
N ASP A 51 -5.27 -11.71 10.37
CA ASP A 51 -4.03 -11.28 11.04
C ASP A 51 -3.27 -10.28 10.16
N THR A 52 -3.07 -9.07 10.67
CA THR A 52 -2.45 -7.97 9.94
C THR A 52 -0.98 -8.23 9.59
N ASN A 53 -0.30 -9.09 10.35
CA ASN A 53 1.07 -9.50 10.06
C ASN A 53 1.14 -10.65 9.04
N ASN A 54 0.02 -11.17 8.58
CA ASN A 54 -0.02 -12.16 7.51
C ASN A 54 0.22 -11.49 6.14
N GLU A 55 1.44 -11.60 5.63
CA GLU A 55 1.86 -11.07 4.33
C GLU A 55 1.55 -12.01 3.15
N PHE A 56 0.91 -13.15 3.42
CA PHE A 56 0.39 -14.07 2.41
C PHE A 56 -1.12 -13.93 2.19
N ASN A 57 -1.77 -13.05 2.95
CA ASN A 57 -3.18 -12.75 2.81
C ASN A 57 -3.37 -11.35 2.20
N PRO A 58 -3.81 -11.23 0.92
CA PRO A 58 -4.00 -9.94 0.27
C PRO A 58 -5.07 -9.09 0.97
N HIS A 59 -6.07 -9.70 1.63
CA HIS A 59 -7.06 -8.95 2.41
C HIS A 59 -6.44 -8.31 3.66
N ALA A 60 -5.54 -9.02 4.35
CA ALA A 60 -4.81 -8.47 5.49
C ALA A 60 -3.91 -7.31 5.08
N ILE A 61 -3.18 -7.48 3.97
CA ILE A 61 -2.33 -6.45 3.38
C ILE A 61 -3.16 -5.21 3.04
N ARG A 62 -4.23 -5.37 2.25
CA ARG A 62 -5.12 -4.28 1.84
C ARG A 62 -5.72 -3.55 3.03
N TYR A 63 -6.14 -4.31 4.05
CA TYR A 63 -6.71 -3.75 5.27
C TYR A 63 -5.70 -2.84 5.98
N TRP A 64 -4.41 -3.18 5.97
CA TRP A 64 -3.38 -2.34 6.59
C TRP A 64 -3.02 -1.13 5.72
N LEU A 65 -2.85 -1.36 4.41
CA LEU A 65 -2.46 -0.32 3.46
C LEU A 65 -3.48 0.82 3.36
N LYS A 66 -4.77 0.54 3.62
CA LYS A 66 -5.80 1.60 3.65
C LYS A 66 -5.54 2.67 4.71
N PHE A 67 -4.67 2.38 5.69
CA PHE A 67 -4.24 3.32 6.72
C PHE A 67 -2.86 3.94 6.42
N SER A 68 -2.06 3.34 5.52
CA SER A 68 -0.77 3.88 5.08
C SER A 68 -0.93 4.89 3.95
N ASP A 69 -1.94 4.67 3.10
CA ASP A 69 -2.42 5.66 2.15
C ASP A 69 -2.98 6.83 2.95
N PHE A 70 -2.12 7.75 3.36
CA PHE A 70 -2.52 9.13 3.54
C PHE A 70 -3.57 9.37 4.64
N CYS A 71 -3.19 10.21 5.59
CA CYS A 71 -4.14 11.16 6.14
C CYS A 71 -4.55 12.19 5.05
N GLN A 72 -5.29 11.76 4.02
CA GLN A 72 -6.04 12.52 3.01
C GLN A 72 -5.51 13.93 2.65
N TRP A 73 -4.43 14.02 1.87
CA TRP A 73 -4.01 15.34 1.36
C TRP A 73 -4.87 15.75 0.15
N PRO A 74 -5.23 17.04 0.03
CA PRO A 74 -6.22 17.52 -0.96
C PRO A 74 -5.78 17.47 -2.43
N HIS A 75 -4.55 17.04 -2.73
CA HIS A 75 -3.96 17.15 -4.08
C HIS A 75 -3.24 15.89 -4.56
N ILE A 76 -3.49 14.73 -3.94
CA ILE A 76 -2.90 13.49 -4.42
C ILE A 76 -3.68 12.97 -5.63
N ILE A 77 -2.93 12.67 -6.69
CA ILE A 77 -3.46 12.07 -7.90
C ILE A 77 -3.20 10.56 -7.84
N TYR A 78 -4.27 9.80 -7.62
CA TYR A 78 -4.19 8.34 -7.64
C TYR A 78 -4.07 7.79 -9.06
N PHE A 79 -3.50 6.61 -9.25
CA PHE A 79 -3.53 5.86 -10.52
C PHE A 79 -3.70 4.36 -10.27
N ASN A 80 -4.36 3.66 -11.20
CA ASN A 80 -4.66 2.22 -11.09
C ASN A 80 -3.78 1.36 -12.01
N SER A 81 -2.96 1.96 -12.85
CA SER A 81 -1.96 1.25 -13.65
C SER A 81 -0.79 2.17 -14.03
N THR A 82 0.30 1.57 -14.48
CA THR A 82 1.47 2.32 -15.00
C THR A 82 1.10 3.17 -16.22
N ASP A 83 0.24 2.67 -17.10
CA ASP A 83 -0.23 3.44 -18.27
C ASP A 83 -1.04 4.67 -17.84
N GLU A 84 -1.91 4.52 -16.84
CA GLU A 84 -2.68 5.63 -16.27
C GLU A 84 -1.76 6.65 -15.61
N LEU A 85 -0.71 6.21 -14.92
CA LEU A 85 0.32 7.10 -14.35
C LEU A 85 1.00 7.92 -15.46
N VAL A 86 1.41 7.31 -16.56
CA VAL A 86 2.06 8.03 -17.68
C VAL A 86 1.13 9.09 -18.25
N ILE A 87 -0.14 8.75 -18.51
CA ILE A 87 -1.13 9.71 -19.01
C ILE A 87 -1.30 10.87 -18.03
N LYS A 88 -1.39 10.58 -16.74
CA LYS A 88 -1.58 11.58 -15.69
C LYS A 88 -0.35 12.49 -15.53
N LEU A 89 0.86 11.96 -15.65
CA LEU A 89 2.09 12.76 -15.64
C LEU A 89 2.17 13.72 -16.82
N MET A 90 1.75 13.29 -18.02
CA MET A 90 1.80 14.11 -19.23
C MET A 90 0.72 15.19 -19.30
N THR A 91 -0.40 14.98 -18.60
CA THR A 91 -1.57 15.88 -18.64
C THR A 91 -1.69 16.79 -17.42
N THR A 92 -1.02 16.47 -16.32
CA THR A 92 -1.02 17.30 -15.11
C THR A 92 -0.02 18.45 -15.26
N ASN A 93 -0.43 19.67 -14.90
CA ASN A 93 0.49 20.80 -14.80
C ASN A 93 1.35 20.67 -13.55
N LEU A 94 2.66 20.44 -13.74
CA LEU A 94 3.63 20.21 -12.66
C LEU A 94 4.44 21.47 -12.26
N THR A 95 4.19 22.62 -12.89
CA THR A 95 5.02 23.84 -12.76
C THR A 95 4.25 25.05 -12.20
N GLN A 96 3.35 24.84 -11.24
CA GLN A 96 2.66 25.96 -10.57
C GLN A 96 3.63 26.90 -9.83
#